data_AF-A0A1G0N801-F1
#
_entry.id   AF-A0A1G0N801-F1
#
_cell.length_a   1.000
_cell.length_b   1.000
_cell.length_c   1.000
_cell.angle_alpha   90.00
_cell.angle_beta   90.00
_cell.angle_gamma   90.00
#
_symmetry.space_group_name_H-M   'P 1'
#
loop_
_entity.id
_entity.type
_entity.pdbx_description
1 polymer ?
#
loop_
_entity_poly.entity_id
_entity_poly.type
_entity_poly.pdbx_seq_one_letter_code
_entity_poly.pdbx_strand_id
1 'polypeptide(L)'
;MVLPAGYELVEVNYPSQVTQEPDGRIKVSYLNPGPAAVPYLVTAKPGRLTAPGPRQEAGAVPTTTQTVPAAARVNFQFTERAFQDREIVYFLEPPETHAFRLYHDYTESRPGTDRYLNVVRGGSRVSNPSARNLDAGVPLKVETLRGQEIAQRGIDIGGAPTPESEVVVVWFDPVKPGHSIRLRIEETYTDPNRYLLAGDELVWDRAFGRPRNAVVLPAGWYLTTSAIPAVVSETDDGRIRLDFTNDRPDEIAVFLKAMRRSGS
;
A
#
# COMPACT_ATOMS: atom_id res chain seq x y z
N MET A 1 20.41 -1.25 4.06
CA MET A 1 21.60 -1.39 4.93
C MET A 1 21.56 -0.38 6.07
N VAL A 2 22.25 -0.65 7.18
CA VAL A 2 22.39 0.30 8.30
C VAL A 2 23.87 0.65 8.44
N LEU A 3 24.21 1.94 8.46
CA LEU A 3 25.58 2.40 8.65
C LEU A 3 26.06 2.08 10.07
N PRO A 4 27.39 1.89 10.27
CA PRO A 4 27.94 1.76 11.62
C PRO A 4 27.61 2.99 12.48
N ALA A 5 27.59 2.80 13.81
CA ALA A 5 27.39 3.91 14.73
C ALA A 5 28.46 5.00 14.55
N GLY A 6 28.04 6.27 14.57
CA GLY A 6 28.93 7.43 14.38
C GLY A 6 29.34 7.70 12.93
N TYR A 7 28.65 7.13 11.93
CA TYR A 7 28.89 7.42 10.51
C TYR A 7 27.73 8.16 9.86
N GLU A 8 28.00 9.27 9.19
CA GLU A 8 27.04 9.99 8.38
C GLU A 8 27.10 9.56 6.90
N LEU A 9 25.94 9.53 6.24
CA LEU A 9 25.82 9.26 4.81
C LEU A 9 26.34 10.46 4.02
N VAL A 10 27.23 10.22 3.06
CA VAL A 10 27.83 11.26 2.20
C VAL A 10 27.30 11.14 0.77
N GLU A 11 27.25 9.93 0.24
CA GLU A 11 26.88 9.69 -1.15
C GLU A 11 26.21 8.32 -1.30
N VAL A 12 25.23 8.27 -2.19
CA VAL A 12 24.62 7.04 -2.70
C VAL A 12 24.47 7.17 -4.21
N ASN A 13 24.92 6.17 -4.96
CA ASN A 13 24.89 6.19 -6.43
C ASN A 13 23.54 5.77 -7.03
N TYR A 14 22.53 5.51 -6.20
CA TYR A 14 21.22 5.03 -6.62
C TYR A 14 20.12 5.65 -5.75
N PRO A 15 18.93 5.96 -6.32
CA PRO A 15 17.81 6.52 -5.56
C PRO A 15 17.50 5.68 -4.32
N SER A 16 17.58 6.33 -3.15
CA SER A 16 17.50 5.65 -1.86
C SER A 16 16.62 6.42 -0.88
N GLN A 17 15.84 5.70 -0.09
CA GLN A 17 15.24 6.22 1.13
C GLN A 17 16.24 6.16 2.28
N VAL A 18 16.26 7.24 3.06
CA VAL A 18 17.12 7.39 4.23
C VAL A 18 16.25 7.59 5.46
N THR A 19 16.50 6.80 6.50
CA THR A 19 15.84 6.92 7.80
C THR A 19 16.88 6.83 8.91
N GLN A 20 16.51 7.23 10.12
CA GLN A 20 17.33 7.04 11.31
C GLN A 20 16.68 5.95 12.18
N GLU A 21 17.47 4.97 12.61
CA GLU A 21 17.07 3.93 13.55
C GLU A 21 16.91 4.54 14.96
N PRO A 22 16.18 3.87 15.88
CA PRO A 22 16.00 4.35 17.25
C PRO A 22 17.32 4.57 18.01
N ASP A 23 18.36 3.83 17.65
CA ASP A 23 19.72 3.94 18.23
C ASP A 23 20.59 5.03 17.55
N GLY A 24 20.00 5.82 16.63
CA GLY A 24 20.66 6.93 15.96
C GLY A 24 21.42 6.57 14.69
N ARG A 25 21.57 5.29 14.35
CA ARG A 25 22.24 4.87 13.11
C ARG A 25 21.41 5.25 11.88
N ILE A 26 22.10 5.58 10.79
CA ILE A 26 21.45 5.89 9.51
C ILE A 26 21.17 4.59 8.76
N LYS A 27 19.91 4.35 8.41
CA LYS A 27 19.48 3.30 7.49
C LYS A 27 19.29 3.90 6.11
N VAL A 28 19.82 3.18 5.12
CA VAL A 28 19.70 3.51 3.69
C VAL A 28 19.09 2.30 2.99
N SER A 29 18.02 2.53 2.25
CA SER A 29 17.26 1.49 1.55
C SER A 29 16.93 1.96 0.15
N TYR A 30 16.80 1.04 -0.80
CA TYR A 30 16.44 1.37 -2.17
C TYR A 30 15.51 0.30 -2.73
N LEU A 31 14.71 0.70 -3.71
CA LEU A 31 13.85 -0.20 -4.48
C LEU A 31 14.43 -0.26 -5.89
N ASN A 32 14.77 -1.46 -6.37
CA ASN A 32 15.19 -1.65 -7.75
C ASN A 32 13.99 -2.07 -8.59
N PRO A 33 13.44 -1.18 -9.44
CA PRO A 33 12.31 -1.52 -10.31
C PRO A 33 12.75 -2.28 -11.56
N GLY A 34 14.05 -2.35 -11.84
CA GLY A 34 14.59 -2.98 -13.04
C GLY A 34 14.80 -4.49 -12.88
N PRO A 35 14.82 -5.25 -13.99
CA PRO A 35 15.06 -6.69 -13.96
C PRO A 35 16.53 -7.05 -13.74
N ALA A 36 17.45 -6.08 -13.90
CA ALA A 36 18.89 -6.28 -13.74
C ALA A 36 19.35 -5.84 -12.35
N ALA A 37 20.39 -6.50 -11.83
CA ALA A 37 21.08 -6.05 -10.63
C ALA A 37 21.73 -4.68 -10.85
N VAL A 38 21.76 -3.86 -9.81
CA VAL A 38 22.41 -2.54 -9.82
C VAL A 38 23.62 -2.55 -8.89
N PRO A 39 24.80 -2.08 -9.33
CA PRO A 39 25.91 -1.88 -8.42
C PRO A 39 25.54 -0.76 -7.44
N TYR A 40 25.42 -1.11 -6.16
CA TYR A 40 24.99 -0.18 -5.11
C TYR A 40 26.19 0.25 -4.26
N LEU A 41 26.58 1.51 -4.42
CA LEU A 41 27.70 2.12 -3.70
C LEU A 41 27.16 3.13 -2.69
N VAL A 42 27.61 2.98 -1.45
CA VAL A 42 27.28 3.85 -0.32
C VAL A 42 28.57 4.37 0.28
N THR A 43 28.75 5.70 0.26
CA THR A 43 29.88 6.37 0.88
C THR A 43 29.42 6.99 2.20
N ALA A 44 30.13 6.67 3.27
CA ALA A 44 29.91 7.24 4.60
C ALA A 44 31.22 7.73 5.20
N LYS A 45 31.16 8.70 6.11
CA LYS A 45 32.33 9.19 6.84
C LYS A 45 32.04 9.24 8.35
N PRO A 46 33.07 9.14 9.22
CA PRO A 46 32.89 9.36 10.65
C PRO A 46 32.34 10.77 10.91
N GLY A 47 31.30 10.86 11.74
CA GLY A 47 30.64 12.10 12.10
C GLY A 47 30.16 12.07 13.55
N ARG A 48 30.11 13.25 14.19
CA ARG A 48 29.46 13.40 15.50
C ARG A 48 27.96 13.48 15.30
N LEU A 49 27.33 12.31 15.19
CA LEU A 49 25.88 12.21 15.06
C LEU A 49 25.21 12.39 16.42
N THR A 50 24.29 13.34 16.50
CA THR A 50 23.38 13.46 17.64
C THR A 50 22.29 12.40 17.49
N ALA A 51 22.00 11.68 18.57
CA ALA A 51 20.81 10.82 18.61
C ALA A 51 19.56 11.68 18.33
N PRO A 52 18.56 11.14 17.61
CA PRO A 52 17.34 11.87 17.36
C PRO A 52 16.70 12.26 18.69
N GLY A 53 16.33 13.53 18.84
CA GLY A 53 15.52 13.98 19.96
C GLY A 53 14.14 13.30 19.95
N PRO A 54 13.36 13.44 21.03
CA PRO A 54 12.00 12.92 21.07
C PRO A 54 11.21 13.41 19.86
N ARG A 55 10.44 12.51 19.25
CA ARG A 55 9.59 12.83 18.10
C ARG A 55 8.64 13.96 18.49
N GLN A 56 8.56 15.00 17.65
CA GLN A 56 7.66 16.11 17.90
C GLN A 56 6.20 15.61 17.84
N GLU A 57 5.43 15.90 18.89
CA GLU A 57 4.02 15.57 18.97
C GLU A 57 3.20 16.45 18.00
N ALA A 58 2.03 15.94 17.62
CA ALA A 58 1.06 16.71 16.85
C ALA A 58 0.66 17.96 17.66
N GLY A 59 1.04 19.15 17.19
CA GLY A 59 0.74 20.43 17.85
C GLY A 59 1.95 21.29 18.22
N ALA A 60 3.18 20.77 18.05
CA ALA A 60 4.37 21.62 18.13
C ALA A 60 4.29 22.70 17.04
N VAL A 61 4.14 23.97 17.45
CA VAL A 61 4.06 25.10 16.52
C VAL A 61 5.48 25.39 16.03
N PRO A 62 5.78 25.17 14.74
CA PRO A 62 7.09 25.53 14.22
C PRO A 62 7.32 27.03 14.40
N THR A 63 8.55 27.38 14.76
CA THR A 63 9.01 28.76 14.91
C THR A 63 9.08 29.39 13.52
N THR A 64 7.94 29.85 13.02
CA THR A 64 7.89 30.64 11.78
C THR A 64 7.56 32.07 12.14
N THR A 65 8.25 33.00 11.50
CA THR A 65 7.97 34.44 11.58
C THR A 65 6.78 34.86 10.72
N GLN A 66 6.12 33.90 10.07
CA GLN A 66 4.99 34.14 9.18
C GLN A 66 3.67 34.11 9.94
N THR A 67 2.72 34.93 9.48
CA THR A 67 1.35 34.98 10.02
C THR A 67 0.50 33.78 9.59
N VAL A 68 0.96 33.02 8.58
CA VAL A 68 0.29 31.80 8.11
C VAL A 68 0.90 30.59 8.83
N PRO A 69 0.08 29.64 9.31
CA PRO A 69 0.57 28.40 9.91
C PRO A 69 1.49 27.64 8.95
N ALA A 70 2.56 27.05 9.48
CA ALA A 70 3.45 26.26 8.64
C ALA A 70 2.74 25.01 8.09
N ALA A 71 2.84 24.81 6.78
CA ALA A 71 2.33 23.61 6.10
C ALA A 71 3.30 22.40 6.20
N ALA A 72 4.44 22.55 6.88
CA ALA A 72 5.42 21.50 7.02
C ALA A 72 4.87 20.33 7.87
N ARG A 73 5.00 19.11 7.37
CA ARG A 73 4.56 17.90 8.06
C ARG A 73 5.59 17.46 9.11
N VAL A 74 5.69 18.21 10.21
CA VAL A 74 6.71 18.02 11.28
C VAL A 74 6.67 16.63 11.94
N ASN A 75 5.51 15.97 11.91
CA ASN A 75 5.27 14.65 12.46
C ASN A 75 5.02 13.58 11.38
N PHE A 76 5.37 13.84 10.11
CA PHE A 76 5.12 12.91 9.00
C PHE A 76 5.74 11.54 9.26
N GLN A 77 4.90 10.53 9.13
CA GLN A 77 5.29 9.13 9.23
C GLN A 77 5.32 8.50 7.84
N PHE A 78 6.37 7.74 7.56
CA PHE A 78 6.49 6.97 6.34
C PHE A 78 7.15 5.63 6.62
N THR A 79 6.84 4.64 5.79
CA THR A 79 7.43 3.31 5.83
C THR A 79 8.53 3.18 4.79
N GLU A 80 9.42 2.22 5.02
CA GLU A 80 10.43 1.81 4.04
C GLU A 80 9.76 1.17 2.83
N ARG A 81 9.97 1.72 1.63
CA ARG A 81 9.37 1.27 0.37
C ARG A 81 10.02 -0.01 -0.16
N ALA A 82 11.28 -0.24 0.20
CA ALA A 82 12.00 -1.46 -0.14
C ALA A 82 11.47 -2.68 0.62
N PHE A 83 10.97 -2.47 1.85
CA PHE A 83 10.40 -3.53 2.66
C PHE A 83 9.10 -4.03 2.03
N GLN A 84 8.94 -5.36 1.93
CA GLN A 84 7.71 -5.96 1.41
C GLN A 84 6.82 -6.40 2.57
N ASP A 85 6.14 -5.44 3.16
CA ASP A 85 5.09 -5.71 4.14
C ASP A 85 3.73 -5.89 3.49
N ARG A 86 3.54 -5.45 2.23
CA ARG A 86 2.22 -5.45 1.60
C ARG A 86 2.24 -5.52 0.09
N GLU A 87 1.43 -6.43 -0.45
CA GLU A 87 1.09 -6.53 -1.87
C GLU A 87 -0.42 -6.52 -2.05
N ILE A 88 -0.91 -5.91 -3.13
CA ILE A 88 -2.32 -6.01 -3.53
C ILE A 88 -2.40 -6.45 -4.99
N VAL A 89 -3.18 -7.49 -5.27
CA VAL A 89 -3.45 -7.93 -6.64
C VAL A 89 -4.94 -7.81 -6.92
N TYR A 90 -5.28 -7.03 -7.95
CA TYR A 90 -6.62 -6.83 -8.45
C TYR A 90 -6.86 -7.76 -9.65
N PHE A 91 -7.94 -8.52 -9.63
CA PHE A 91 -8.41 -9.36 -10.73
C PHE A 91 -9.72 -8.76 -11.23
N LEU A 92 -9.67 -8.14 -12.40
CA LEU A 92 -10.82 -7.48 -12.98
C LEU A 92 -11.82 -8.53 -13.49
N GLU A 93 -13.08 -8.39 -13.09
CA GLU A 93 -14.21 -9.13 -13.65
C GLU A 93 -14.73 -8.40 -14.91
N PRO A 94 -15.66 -8.92 -15.72
CA PRO A 94 -16.18 -8.19 -16.88
C PRO A 94 -16.61 -6.75 -16.51
N PRO A 95 -16.20 -5.72 -17.28
CA PRO A 95 -16.33 -4.32 -16.87
C PRO A 95 -17.78 -3.84 -16.70
N GLU A 96 -18.75 -4.54 -17.29
CA GLU A 96 -20.19 -4.31 -17.12
C GLU A 96 -20.66 -4.59 -15.69
N THR A 97 -19.91 -5.40 -14.94
CA THR A 97 -20.22 -5.71 -13.54
C THR A 97 -19.73 -4.63 -12.58
N HIS A 98 -18.84 -3.75 -13.04
CA HIS A 98 -18.10 -2.80 -12.20
C HIS A 98 -17.33 -3.47 -11.06
N ALA A 99 -17.09 -4.79 -11.16
CA ALA A 99 -16.55 -5.59 -10.08
C ALA A 99 -15.12 -6.06 -10.35
N PHE A 100 -14.39 -6.27 -9.26
CA PHE A 100 -13.07 -6.90 -9.30
C PHE A 100 -12.84 -7.63 -7.99
N ARG A 101 -12.18 -8.77 -8.06
CA ARG A 101 -11.66 -9.46 -6.89
C ARG A 101 -10.30 -8.89 -6.56
N LEU A 102 -9.92 -8.94 -5.30
CA LEU A 102 -8.54 -8.69 -4.93
C LEU A 102 -8.12 -9.55 -3.75
N TYR A 103 -6.81 -9.73 -3.65
CA TYR A 103 -6.20 -10.09 -2.38
C TYR A 103 -5.16 -9.06 -1.95
N HIS A 104 -4.99 -8.96 -0.64
CA HIS A 104 -3.90 -8.24 0.01
C HIS A 104 -3.10 -9.24 0.81
N ASP A 105 -1.81 -9.36 0.49
CA ASP A 105 -0.87 -9.96 1.42
C ASP A 105 -0.37 -8.85 2.33
N TYR A 106 -0.42 -9.05 3.65
CA TYR A 106 0.01 -8.06 4.63
C TYR A 106 0.78 -8.71 5.78
N THR A 107 1.92 -8.12 6.15
CA THR A 107 2.69 -8.50 7.34
C THR A 107 2.50 -7.45 8.43
N GLU A 108 1.92 -7.85 9.56
CA GLU A 108 1.86 -7.01 10.75
C GLU A 108 2.96 -7.43 11.73
N SER A 109 3.70 -6.45 12.25
CA SER A 109 4.81 -6.66 13.18
C SER A 109 4.76 -5.73 14.39
N ARG A 110 3.76 -4.84 14.47
CA ARG A 110 3.61 -3.91 15.59
C ARG A 110 3.09 -4.66 16.82
N PRO A 111 3.85 -4.70 17.93
CA PRO A 111 3.42 -5.40 19.13
C PRO A 111 2.08 -4.87 19.65
N GLY A 112 1.19 -5.78 20.04
CA GLY A 112 -0.14 -5.47 20.55
C GLY A 112 -1.21 -5.25 19.49
N THR A 113 -0.87 -5.10 18.20
CA THR A 113 -1.88 -5.07 17.15
C THR A 113 -2.58 -6.42 17.05
N ASP A 114 -3.91 -6.41 17.08
CA ASP A 114 -4.81 -7.57 17.16
C ASP A 114 -5.82 -7.61 16.00
N ARG A 115 -5.74 -6.63 15.10
CA ARG A 115 -6.65 -6.48 13.98
C ARG A 115 -6.01 -5.77 12.81
N TYR A 116 -6.51 -6.05 11.64
CA TYR A 116 -6.24 -5.31 10.41
C TYR A 116 -7.54 -4.69 9.90
N LEU A 117 -7.47 -3.42 9.53
CA LEU A 117 -8.61 -2.65 9.03
C LEU A 117 -8.42 -2.38 7.55
N ASN A 118 -9.38 -2.84 6.74
CA ASN A 118 -9.50 -2.42 5.36
C ASN A 118 -10.68 -1.46 5.20
N VAL A 119 -10.37 -0.17 5.15
CA VAL A 119 -11.36 0.88 4.95
C VAL A 119 -11.76 0.90 3.48
N VAL A 120 -13.05 0.69 3.20
CA VAL A 120 -13.60 0.67 1.85
C VAL A 120 -13.67 2.11 1.34
N ARG A 121 -13.13 2.36 0.14
CA ARG A 121 -13.12 3.68 -0.49
C ARG A 121 -14.55 4.15 -0.75
N GLY A 122 -14.80 5.44 -0.53
CA GLY A 122 -16.08 6.08 -0.88
C GLY A 122 -16.47 5.82 -2.33
N GLY A 123 -17.73 5.41 -2.52
CA GLY A 123 -18.29 5.01 -3.82
C GLY A 123 -18.08 3.55 -4.19
N SER A 124 -17.33 2.77 -3.40
CA SER A 124 -17.22 1.31 -3.56
C SER A 124 -18.15 0.55 -2.60
N ARG A 125 -18.35 -0.74 -2.87
CA ARG A 125 -18.92 -1.72 -1.95
C ARG A 125 -18.03 -2.94 -1.88
N VAL A 126 -17.90 -3.55 -0.70
CA VAL A 126 -17.19 -4.82 -0.54
C VAL A 126 -18.19 -5.96 -0.32
N SER A 127 -17.84 -7.15 -0.79
CA SER A 127 -18.57 -8.40 -0.60
C SER A 127 -17.61 -9.57 -0.48
N ASN A 128 -18.10 -10.65 0.14
CA ASN A 128 -17.37 -11.91 0.36
C ASN A 128 -15.97 -11.74 0.98
N PRO A 129 -15.79 -10.90 2.02
CA PRO A 129 -14.48 -10.74 2.62
C PRO A 129 -14.09 -12.02 3.37
N SER A 130 -12.85 -12.45 3.19
CA SER A 130 -12.26 -13.57 3.92
C SER A 130 -10.79 -13.27 4.22
N ALA A 131 -10.24 -13.91 5.24
CA ALA A 131 -8.84 -13.77 5.56
C ALA A 131 -8.26 -15.05 6.13
N ARG A 132 -6.96 -15.23 5.97
CA ARG A 132 -6.20 -16.35 6.54
C ARG A 132 -4.83 -15.89 7.02
N ASN A 133 -4.34 -16.57 8.05
CA ASN A 133 -2.94 -16.50 8.45
C ASN A 133 -2.13 -17.34 7.47
N LEU A 134 -1.20 -16.72 6.76
CA LEU A 134 -0.32 -17.37 5.78
C LEU A 134 0.81 -18.19 6.43
N ASP A 135 1.15 -17.91 7.69
CA ASP A 135 2.18 -18.67 8.42
C ASP A 135 1.65 -20.04 8.87
N ALA A 136 0.37 -20.11 9.25
CA ALA A 136 -0.28 -21.33 9.75
C ALA A 136 -1.31 -21.95 8.79
N GLY A 137 -1.70 -21.24 7.73
CA GLY A 137 -2.73 -21.65 6.79
C GLY A 137 -4.17 -21.62 7.35
N VAL A 138 -4.38 -21.07 8.55
CA VAL A 138 -5.68 -21.08 9.24
C VAL A 138 -6.55 -19.89 8.85
N PRO A 139 -7.88 -20.07 8.71
CA PRO A 139 -8.80 -18.97 8.47
C PRO A 139 -8.86 -18.03 9.68
N LEU A 140 -9.07 -16.74 9.42
CA LEU A 140 -9.22 -15.70 10.44
C LEU A 140 -10.66 -15.22 10.51
N LYS A 141 -11.04 -14.69 11.68
CA LYS A 141 -12.34 -14.08 11.87
C LYS A 141 -12.40 -12.75 11.12
N VAL A 142 -13.43 -12.57 10.31
CA VAL A 142 -13.67 -11.34 9.53
C VAL A 142 -15.06 -10.80 9.84
N GLU A 143 -15.16 -9.48 10.02
CA GLU A 143 -16.42 -8.75 10.21
C GLU A 143 -16.46 -7.56 9.26
N THR A 144 -17.60 -7.27 8.65
CA THR A 144 -17.83 -6.00 7.94
C THR A 144 -18.66 -5.10 8.84
N LEU A 145 -18.17 -3.90 9.13
CA LEU A 145 -18.88 -2.89 9.92
C LEU A 145 -19.25 -1.71 9.02
N ARG A 146 -20.44 -1.13 9.25
CA ARG A 146 -20.96 -0.01 8.46
C ARG A 146 -21.44 1.14 9.33
N GLY A 147 -21.21 2.36 8.86
CA GLY A 147 -21.73 3.58 9.47
C GLY A 147 -21.48 3.66 10.97
N GLN A 148 -22.56 3.79 11.75
CA GLN A 148 -22.49 3.95 13.20
C GLN A 148 -21.93 2.72 13.93
N GLU A 149 -21.99 1.51 13.36
CA GLU A 149 -21.43 0.30 13.99
C GLU A 149 -19.92 0.42 14.19
N ILE A 150 -19.23 1.13 13.29
CA ILE A 150 -17.78 1.39 13.37
C ILE A 150 -17.45 2.16 14.65
N ALA A 151 -18.21 3.23 14.92
CA ALA A 151 -18.05 4.05 16.11
C ALA A 151 -18.44 3.29 17.39
N GLN A 152 -19.54 2.53 17.36
CA GLN A 152 -19.98 1.71 18.50
C GLN A 152 -18.97 0.63 18.88
N ARG A 153 -18.22 0.10 17.91
CA ARG A 153 -17.13 -0.87 18.13
C ARG A 153 -15.79 -0.21 18.50
N GLY A 154 -15.73 1.12 18.57
CA GLY A 154 -14.49 1.85 18.87
C GLY A 154 -13.39 1.64 17.83
N ILE A 155 -13.76 1.40 16.57
CA ILE A 155 -12.81 1.21 15.48
C ILE A 155 -12.41 2.58 14.92
N ASP A 156 -11.13 2.92 15.03
CA ASP A 156 -10.57 4.12 14.43
C ASP A 156 -10.22 3.87 12.95
N ILE A 157 -10.90 4.57 12.04
CA ILE A 157 -10.66 4.53 10.61
C ILE A 157 -9.88 5.76 10.09
N GLY A 158 -9.30 6.57 10.99
CA GLY A 158 -8.58 7.80 10.66
C GLY A 158 -9.48 9.03 10.48
N GLY A 159 -10.71 8.97 10.99
CA GLY A 159 -11.72 10.01 10.91
C GLY A 159 -13.07 9.56 11.48
N ALA A 160 -14.03 10.49 11.59
CA ALA A 160 -15.37 10.17 12.06
C ALA A 160 -16.13 9.32 11.00
N PRO A 161 -16.68 8.15 11.36
CA PRO A 161 -17.48 7.36 10.42
C PRO A 161 -18.73 8.11 9.95
N THR A 162 -18.98 8.10 8.64
CA THR A 162 -20.22 8.55 7.99
C THR A 162 -21.17 7.38 7.73
N PRO A 163 -22.46 7.59 7.43
CA PRO A 163 -23.38 6.49 7.08
C PRO A 163 -22.90 5.59 5.92
N GLU A 164 -22.10 6.13 5.01
CA GLU A 164 -21.53 5.44 3.85
C GLU A 164 -20.20 4.77 4.16
N SER A 165 -19.64 4.98 5.35
CA SER A 165 -18.38 4.36 5.77
C SER A 165 -18.56 2.86 5.92
N GLU A 166 -17.62 2.13 5.37
CA GLU A 166 -17.59 0.67 5.40
C GLU A 166 -16.15 0.22 5.66
N VAL A 167 -15.99 -0.74 6.57
CA VAL A 167 -14.67 -1.29 6.93
C VAL A 167 -14.77 -2.79 7.10
N VAL A 168 -13.81 -3.51 6.52
CA VAL A 168 -13.59 -4.93 6.80
C VAL A 168 -12.56 -5.03 7.92
N VAL A 169 -12.94 -5.68 9.00
CA VAL A 169 -12.09 -5.92 10.17
C VAL A 169 -11.66 -7.39 10.16
N VAL A 170 -10.36 -7.62 10.13
CA VAL A 170 -9.75 -8.95 10.23
C VAL A 170 -9.12 -9.08 11.61
N TRP A 171 -9.60 -10.02 12.41
CA TRP A 171 -9.14 -10.25 13.78
C TRP A 171 -8.09 -11.35 13.86
N PHE A 172 -7.07 -11.14 14.69
CA PHE A 172 -6.02 -12.12 14.98
C PHE A 172 -5.48 -11.92 16.41
N ASP A 173 -4.72 -12.90 16.91
CA ASP A 173 -4.09 -12.77 18.22
C ASP A 173 -3.11 -11.59 18.24
N PRO A 174 -3.07 -10.79 19.33
CA PRO A 174 -2.15 -9.67 19.44
C PRO A 174 -0.71 -10.05 19.10
N VAL A 175 -0.08 -9.31 18.19
CA VAL A 175 1.31 -9.55 17.80
C VAL A 175 2.23 -9.39 19.02
N LYS A 176 3.07 -10.40 19.27
CA LYS A 176 4.02 -10.38 20.40
C LYS A 176 5.28 -9.58 20.03
N PRO A 177 6.01 -9.03 21.02
CA PRO A 177 7.31 -8.40 20.76
C PRO A 177 8.26 -9.32 20.01
N GLY A 178 8.83 -8.85 18.89
CA GLY A 178 9.75 -9.62 18.05
C GLY A 178 9.08 -10.65 17.12
N HIS A 179 7.75 -10.73 17.10
CA HIS A 179 6.99 -11.58 16.19
C HIS A 179 6.34 -10.77 15.07
N SER A 180 5.93 -11.46 14.02
CA SER A 180 5.06 -10.95 12.98
C SER A 180 4.00 -11.98 12.63
N ILE A 181 2.91 -11.54 12.01
CA ILE A 181 1.91 -12.40 11.38
C ILE A 181 1.73 -11.98 9.93
N ARG A 182 1.73 -12.96 9.02
CA ARG A 182 1.42 -12.72 7.61
C ARG A 182 -0.02 -13.10 7.31
N LEU A 183 -0.77 -12.19 6.71
CA LEU A 183 -2.19 -12.32 6.40
C LEU A 183 -2.38 -12.34 4.89
N ARG A 184 -3.35 -13.11 4.40
CA ARG A 184 -3.98 -12.89 3.11
C ARG A 184 -5.43 -12.53 3.33
N ILE A 185 -5.85 -11.38 2.84
CA ILE A 185 -7.22 -10.89 2.87
C ILE A 185 -7.75 -10.93 1.44
N GLU A 186 -8.89 -11.57 1.20
CA GLU A 186 -9.52 -11.71 -0.12
C GLU A 186 -10.92 -11.08 -0.10
N GLU A 187 -11.22 -10.26 -1.10
CA GLU A 187 -12.43 -9.46 -1.16
C GLU A 187 -12.92 -9.31 -2.60
N THR A 188 -14.22 -9.05 -2.77
CA THR A 188 -14.79 -8.62 -4.03
C THR A 188 -15.30 -7.19 -3.88
N TYR A 189 -14.83 -6.28 -4.71
CA TYR A 189 -15.28 -4.90 -4.74
C TYR A 189 -16.15 -4.64 -5.96
N THR A 190 -17.13 -3.75 -5.79
CA THR A 190 -17.87 -3.10 -6.88
C THR A 190 -17.63 -1.59 -6.80
N ASP A 191 -17.13 -0.97 -7.87
CA ASP A 191 -16.80 0.46 -7.93
C ASP A 191 -17.18 1.07 -9.30
N PRO A 192 -18.47 1.40 -9.52
CA PRO A 192 -18.95 1.90 -10.81
C PRO A 192 -18.41 3.29 -11.16
N ASN A 193 -17.83 4.01 -10.19
CA ASN A 193 -17.24 5.34 -10.43
C ASN A 193 -15.83 5.27 -11.05
N ARG A 194 -15.19 4.11 -10.98
CA ARG A 194 -13.75 3.93 -11.29
C ARG A 194 -13.45 2.72 -12.14
N TYR A 195 -14.41 1.81 -12.30
CA TYR A 195 -14.29 0.65 -13.15
C TYR A 195 -15.55 0.46 -13.97
N LEU A 196 -15.47 0.64 -15.27
CA LEU A 196 -16.64 0.60 -16.16
C LEU A 196 -16.27 0.22 -17.60
N LEU A 197 -17.30 -0.07 -18.38
CA LEU A 197 -17.23 -0.13 -19.83
C LEU A 197 -17.66 1.24 -20.41
N ALA A 198 -16.79 1.87 -21.21
CA ALA A 198 -17.05 3.11 -21.93
C ALA A 198 -16.98 2.85 -23.44
N GLY A 199 -18.15 2.66 -24.07
CA GLY A 199 -18.20 2.16 -25.45
C GLY A 199 -17.71 0.71 -25.49
N ASP A 200 -16.64 0.46 -26.25
CA ASP A 200 -16.00 -0.86 -26.32
C ASP A 200 -14.74 -0.96 -25.42
N GLU A 201 -14.39 0.11 -24.72
CA GLU A 201 -13.21 0.19 -23.86
C GLU A 201 -13.57 -0.15 -22.41
N LEU A 202 -12.83 -1.08 -21.81
CA LEU A 202 -12.73 -1.19 -20.36
C LEU A 202 -11.92 0.01 -19.86
N VAL A 203 -12.44 0.70 -18.84
CA VAL A 203 -11.75 1.81 -18.17
C VAL A 203 -11.57 1.48 -16.69
N TRP A 204 -10.32 1.56 -16.22
CA TRP A 204 -9.96 1.48 -14.81
C TRP A 204 -9.24 2.77 -14.40
N ASP A 205 -9.77 3.49 -13.43
CA ASP A 205 -9.21 4.74 -12.94
C ASP A 205 -9.18 4.74 -11.41
N ARG A 206 -8.08 4.24 -10.83
CA ARG A 206 -7.94 4.06 -9.38
C ARG A 206 -6.54 4.43 -8.92
N ALA A 207 -6.46 5.15 -7.81
CA ALA A 207 -5.19 5.46 -7.17
C ALA A 207 -4.70 4.30 -6.28
N PHE A 208 -3.40 4.00 -6.31
CA PHE A 208 -2.75 3.01 -5.45
C PHE A 208 -1.76 3.67 -4.49
N GLY A 209 -1.99 3.48 -3.19
CA GLY A 209 -1.12 4.00 -2.12
C GLY A 209 -0.08 3.00 -1.58
N ARG A 210 -0.02 1.78 -2.14
CA ARG A 210 0.94 0.74 -1.72
C ARG A 210 2.13 0.68 -2.68
N PRO A 211 3.32 0.29 -2.21
CA PRO A 211 4.52 0.28 -3.04
C PRO A 211 4.47 -0.77 -4.15
N ARG A 212 3.77 -1.89 -3.94
CA ARG A 212 3.64 -2.99 -4.90
C ARG A 212 2.18 -3.35 -5.11
N ASN A 213 1.71 -3.24 -6.34
CA ASN A 213 0.35 -3.61 -6.72
C ASN A 213 0.38 -4.29 -8.08
N ALA A 214 -0.62 -5.12 -8.36
CA ALA A 214 -0.80 -5.66 -9.69
C ALA A 214 -2.27 -5.63 -10.13
N VAL A 215 -2.50 -5.46 -11.42
CA VAL A 215 -3.83 -5.56 -12.04
C VAL A 215 -3.80 -6.67 -13.08
N VAL A 216 -4.73 -7.60 -13.01
CA VAL A 216 -4.96 -8.65 -14.00
C VAL A 216 -6.24 -8.33 -14.75
N LEU A 217 -6.13 -8.09 -16.05
CA LEU A 217 -7.27 -7.81 -16.93
C LEU A 217 -8.22 -9.01 -16.99
N PRO A 218 -9.51 -8.82 -17.35
CA PRO A 218 -10.43 -9.93 -17.52
C PRO A 218 -10.01 -10.82 -18.69
N ALA A 219 -10.45 -12.09 -18.68
CA ALA A 219 -10.21 -13.00 -19.80
C ALA A 219 -10.79 -12.43 -21.11
N GLY A 220 -10.06 -12.60 -22.21
CA GLY A 220 -10.46 -12.08 -23.52
C GLY A 220 -10.17 -10.58 -23.75
N TRP A 221 -9.52 -9.89 -22.81
CA TRP A 221 -9.14 -8.48 -22.98
C TRP A 221 -7.65 -8.31 -23.23
N TYR A 222 -7.27 -7.26 -23.97
CA TYR A 222 -5.89 -6.84 -24.17
C TYR A 222 -5.68 -5.38 -23.76
N LEU A 223 -4.51 -5.09 -23.19
CA LEU A 223 -4.13 -3.76 -22.71
C LEU A 223 -3.94 -2.79 -23.88
N THR A 224 -4.54 -1.60 -23.79
CA THR A 224 -4.36 -0.52 -24.79
C THR A 224 -3.73 0.74 -24.19
N THR A 225 -3.88 0.97 -22.89
CA THR A 225 -3.34 2.16 -22.22
C THR A 225 -2.94 1.85 -20.79
N SER A 226 -1.79 2.37 -20.36
CA SER A 226 -1.42 2.49 -18.94
C SER A 226 -0.75 3.84 -18.71
N ALA A 227 -1.33 4.67 -17.83
CA ALA A 227 -0.75 5.97 -17.50
C ALA A 227 0.47 5.89 -16.57
N ILE A 228 0.63 4.78 -15.85
CA ILE A 228 1.78 4.51 -14.97
C ILE A 228 2.62 3.38 -15.60
N PRO A 229 3.96 3.52 -15.68
CA PRO A 229 4.83 2.43 -16.10
C PRO A 229 4.63 1.17 -15.24
N ALA A 230 4.50 0.02 -15.90
CA ALA A 230 4.32 -1.27 -15.26
C ALA A 230 5.12 -2.35 -16.01
N VAL A 231 5.50 -3.40 -15.30
CA VAL A 231 5.94 -4.63 -15.96
C VAL A 231 4.68 -5.35 -16.47
N VAL A 232 4.64 -5.64 -17.76
CA VAL A 232 3.50 -6.31 -18.40
C VAL A 232 3.89 -7.76 -18.68
N SER A 233 3.04 -8.69 -18.27
CA SER A 233 3.21 -10.13 -18.48
C SER A 233 1.88 -10.79 -18.85
N GLU A 234 1.94 -12.00 -19.40
CA GLU A 234 0.79 -12.87 -19.58
C GLU A 234 0.78 -13.91 -18.47
N THR A 235 -0.36 -14.10 -17.81
CA THR A 235 -0.56 -15.15 -16.80
C THR A 235 -0.69 -16.51 -17.46
N ASP A 236 -0.52 -17.59 -16.68
CA ASP A 236 -0.66 -18.96 -17.18
C ASP A 236 -2.02 -19.25 -17.86
N ASP A 237 -3.07 -18.50 -17.49
CA ASP A 237 -4.42 -18.57 -18.06
C ASP A 237 -4.68 -17.55 -19.20
N GLY A 238 -3.64 -16.91 -19.73
CA GLY A 238 -3.70 -16.06 -20.93
C GLY A 238 -4.23 -14.64 -20.72
N ARG A 239 -4.34 -14.19 -19.46
CA ARG A 239 -4.73 -12.82 -19.09
C ARG A 239 -3.52 -11.92 -18.99
N ILE A 240 -3.72 -10.62 -19.21
CA ILE A 240 -2.65 -9.64 -19.10
C ILE A 240 -2.55 -9.17 -17.65
N ARG A 241 -1.36 -9.28 -17.06
CA ARG A 241 -1.00 -8.75 -15.74
C ARG A 241 -0.10 -7.53 -15.90
N LEU A 242 -0.38 -6.50 -15.11
CA LEU A 242 0.42 -5.30 -14.96
C LEU A 242 0.92 -5.20 -13.52
N ASP A 243 2.23 -5.20 -13.31
CA ASP A 243 2.88 -5.04 -12.02
C ASP A 243 3.42 -3.61 -11.86
N PHE A 244 2.89 -2.89 -10.86
CA PHE A 244 3.22 -1.51 -10.56
C PHE A 244 4.14 -1.42 -9.34
N THR A 245 5.20 -0.62 -9.50
CA THR A 245 6.11 -0.26 -8.42
C THR A 245 6.02 1.24 -8.14
N ASN A 246 5.74 1.62 -6.90
CA ASN A 246 5.68 3.01 -6.43
C ASN A 246 6.74 3.24 -5.35
N ASP A 247 7.82 3.91 -5.73
CA ASP A 247 8.93 4.31 -4.86
C ASP A 247 8.64 5.62 -4.08
N ARG A 248 7.55 6.30 -4.39
CA ARG A 248 7.17 7.58 -3.79
C ARG A 248 6.35 7.40 -2.51
N PRO A 249 6.34 8.40 -1.61
CA PRO A 249 5.59 8.32 -0.37
C PRO A 249 4.08 8.54 -0.52
N ASP A 250 3.61 9.01 -1.68
CA ASP A 250 2.23 9.31 -2.04
C ASP A 250 1.58 8.20 -2.90
N GLU A 251 0.35 8.42 -3.36
CA GLU A 251 -0.35 7.49 -4.25
C GLU A 251 0.05 7.70 -5.73
N ILE A 252 0.00 6.63 -6.53
CA ILE A 252 0.03 6.71 -8.00
C ILE A 252 -1.39 6.69 -8.56
N ALA A 253 -1.70 7.54 -9.54
CA ALA A 253 -2.99 7.55 -10.23
C ALA A 253 -2.98 6.53 -11.38
N VAL A 254 -3.41 5.30 -11.13
CA VAL A 254 -3.41 4.24 -12.14
C VAL A 254 -4.65 4.36 -13.02
N PHE A 255 -4.41 4.78 -14.26
CA PHE A 255 -5.41 4.82 -15.33
C PHE A 255 -5.07 3.79 -16.40
N LEU A 256 -5.97 2.83 -16.63
CA LEU A 256 -5.83 1.78 -17.63
C LEU A 256 -7.01 1.79 -18.60
N LYS A 257 -6.71 1.44 -19.85
CA LYS A 257 -7.73 1.03 -20.81
C LYS A 257 -7.40 -0.32 -21.41
N ALA A 258 -8.44 -1.06 -21.77
CA ALA A 258 -8.33 -2.32 -22.48
C ALA A 258 -9.47 -2.50 -23.47
N MET A 259 -9.26 -3.37 -24.46
CA MET A 259 -10.26 -3.73 -25.48
C MET A 259 -10.48 -5.23 -25.50
N ARG A 260 -11.68 -5.66 -25.92
CA ARG A 260 -11.96 -7.08 -26.15
C ARG A 260 -11.18 -7.59 -27.36
N ARG A 261 -10.60 -8.78 -27.24
CA ARG A 261 -10.01 -9.51 -28.36
C ARG A 261 -11.12 -9.89 -29.33
N SER A 262 -10.86 -9.77 -30.63
CA SER A 262 -11.80 -10.18 -31.67
C SER A 262 -11.90 -11.71 -31.69
N GLY A 263 -13.11 -12.27 -31.57
CA GLY A 263 -13.34 -13.71 -31.74
C GLY A 263 -13.12 -14.61 -30.52
N SER A 264 -13.17 -14.05 -29.30
CA SER A 264 -13.23 -14.84 -28.05
C SER A 264 -14.65 -15.25 -27.68
#